data_AF-A0A1I1D143-F1
#
_entry.id   AF-A0A1I1D143-F1
#
_cell.length_a   1.000
_cell.length_b   1.000
_cell.length_c   1.000
_cell.angle_alpha   90.00
_cell.angle_beta   90.00
_cell.angle_gamma   90.00
#
_symmetry.space_group_name_H-M   'P 1'
#
loop_
_entity.id
_entity.type
_entity.pdbx_description
1 polymer ?
#
loop_
_entity_poly.entity_id
_entity_poly.type
_entity_poly.pdbx_seq_one_letter_code
_entity_poly.pdbx_strand_id
1 'polypeptide(L)' 'MIWRVVRAGWVHIDAVRAGHVDIVDLLKANAVLDAMEAAEAAAIKEAQERR' A
#
# COMPACT_ATOMS: atom_id res chain seq x y z
N MET A 1 -5.53 1.45 4.81
CA MET A 1 -5.00 1.48 6.19
C MET A 1 -3.49 1.71 6.13
N ILE A 2 -2.96 2.77 6.73
CA ILE A 2 -1.57 3.22 6.52
C ILE A 2 -0.48 2.21 6.95
N TRP A 3 -0.80 1.27 7.85
CA TRP A 3 0.15 0.29 8.38
C TRP A 3 0.43 -0.90 7.45
N ARG A 4 -0.06 -0.88 6.21
CA ARG A 4 0.10 -2.00 5.25
C ARG A 4 1.57 -2.37 5.02
N VAL A 5 2.44 -1.38 4.83
CA VAL A 5 3.88 -1.61 4.60
C VAL A 5 4.61 -2.14 5.84
N VAL A 6 4.12 -1.81 7.04
CA VAL A 6 4.66 -2.37 8.29
C VAL A 6 4.21 -3.83 8.45
N ARG A 7 2.93 -4.12 8.20
CA ARG A 7 2.41 -5.50 8.26
C ARG A 7 3.01 -6.40 7.19
N ALA A 8 3.34 -5.84 6.03
CA ALA A 8 4.05 -6.55 4.96
C ALA A 8 5.53 -6.79 5.27
N GLY A 9 6.06 -6.26 6.38
CA GLY A 9 7.45 -6.40 6.78
C GLY A 9 8.44 -5.52 6.00
N TRP A 10 7.95 -4.60 5.15
CA TRP A 10 8.80 -3.71 4.36
C TRP A 10 9.38 -2.57 5.20
N VAL A 11 8.66 -2.20 6.28
CA VAL A 11 9.12 -1.21 7.25
C VAL A 11 9.04 -1.81 8.65
N HIS A 12 10.15 -1.75 9.38
CA HIS A 12 10.18 -2.19 10.78
C HIS A 12 9.50 -1.15 11.68
N ILE A 13 8.62 -1.60 12.58
CA ILE A 13 7.88 -0.69 13.47
C ILE A 13 8.82 0.13 14.38
N ASP A 14 9.95 -0.44 14.80
CA ASP A 14 10.92 0.28 15.62
C ASP A 14 11.62 1.41 14.85
N ALA A 15 11.78 1.27 13.53
CA ALA A 15 12.32 2.35 12.70
C ALA A 15 11.33 3.52 12.58
N VAL A 16 10.02 3.23 12.54
CA VAL A 16 8.97 4.25 12.60
C VAL A 16 8.96 4.94 13.97
N ARG A 17 9.04 4.15 15.06
CA ARG A 17 9.04 4.69 16.44
C ARG A 17 10.28 5.53 16.75
N ALA A 18 11.42 5.17 16.19
CA ALA A 18 12.66 5.94 16.30
C ALA A 18 12.69 7.20 15.40
N GLY A 19 11.69 7.42 14.56
CA GLY A 19 11.64 8.55 13.63
C GLY A 19 12.60 8.41 12.44
N HIS A 20 13.14 7.22 12.19
CA HIS A 20 14.00 6.95 11.02
C HIS A 20 13.19 6.81 9.73
N VAL A 21 11.88 6.63 9.84
CA VAL A 21 10.96 6.58 8.70
C VAL A 21 9.99 7.74 8.84
N ASP A 22 9.97 8.59 7.82
CA ASP A 22 9.02 9.70 7.74
C ASP A 22 7.61 9.15 7.50
N ILE A 23 6.64 9.69 8.24
CA ILE A 23 5.22 9.36 8.06
C ILE A 23 4.72 9.72 6.66
N VAL A 24 5.27 10.77 6.04
CA VAL A 24 4.95 11.16 4.67
C VAL A 24 5.36 10.05 3.69
N ASP A 25 6.49 9.37 3.92
CA ASP A 25 6.94 8.29 3.07
C ASP A 25 6.10 7.01 3.28
N LEU A 26 5.66 6.74 4.51
CA LEU A 26 4.66 5.70 4.78
C LEU A 26 3.34 5.96 4.03
N LEU A 27 2.88 7.21 4.02
CA LEU A 27 1.66 7.60 3.33
C LEU A 27 1.78 7.46 1.81
N LYS A 28 2.90 7.89 1.22
CA LYS A 28 3.18 7.70 -0.22
C LYS A 28 3.14 6.21 -0.58
N ALA A 29 3.83 5.37 0.18
CA ALA A 29 3.86 3.94 -0.07
C ALA A 29 2.46 3.31 0.05
N ASN A 30 1.67 3.73 1.04
CA ASN A 30 0.29 3.29 1.17
C ASN A 30 -0.59 3.72 -0.03
N ALA A 31 -0.45 4.97 -0.50
CA ALA A 31 -1.21 5.47 -1.64
C ALA A 31 -0.90 4.69 -2.94
N VAL A 32 0.36 4.31 -3.15
CA VAL A 32 0.74 3.45 -4.29
C VAL A 32 0.05 2.10 -4.21
N LEU A 33 0.06 1.46 -3.03
CA LEU A 33 -0.60 0.16 -2.84
C LEU A 33 -2.11 0.24 -3.03
N ASP A 34 -2.75 1.30 -2.55
CA ASP A 34 -4.19 1.52 -2.75
C ASP A 34 -4.50 1.71 -4.25
N ALA A 35 -3.66 2.42 -4.99
CA ALA A 35 -3.81 2.59 -6.45
C ALA A 35 -3.63 1.28 -7.22
N MET A 36 -2.67 0.44 -6.83
CA MET A 36 -2.43 -0.87 -7.45
C MET A 36 -3.62 -1.80 -7.25
N GLU A 37 -4.17 -1.88 -6.04
CA GLU A 37 -5.37 -2.70 -5.77
C GLU A 37 -6.58 -2.20 -6.57
N ALA A 38 -6.77 -0.88 -6.67
CA ALA A 38 -7.85 -0.32 -7.48
C ALA A 38 -7.68 -0.66 -8.98
N ALA A 39 -6.46 -0.60 -9.50
CA ALA A 39 -6.15 -0.96 -10.88
C ALA A 39 -6.40 -2.45 -11.14
N GLU A 40 -5.97 -3.34 -10.22
CA GLU A 40 -6.21 -4.77 -10.33
C GLU A 40 -7.70 -5.10 -10.28
N ALA A 41 -8.45 -4.51 -9.35
CA ALA A 41 -9.89 -4.70 -9.25
C ALA A 41 -10.63 -4.24 -10.53
N ALA A 42 -10.20 -3.11 -11.13
CA ALA A 42 -10.76 -2.63 -12.38
C ALA A 42 -10.47 -3.60 -13.54
N ALA A 43 -9.24 -4.11 -13.64
CA ALA A 43 -8.85 -5.07 -14.68
C ALA A 43 -9.61 -6.39 -14.55
N ILE A 44 -9.79 -6.91 -13.33
CA ILE A 44 -10.58 -8.13 -13.08
C ILE A 44 -12.04 -7.91 -13.49
N LYS A 45 -12.63 -6.77 -13.11
CA LYS A 45 -14.00 -6.42 -13.47
C LYS A 45 -14.18 -6.37 -14.99
N GLU A 46 -13.28 -5.69 -15.69
CA GLU A 46 -13.31 -5.61 -17.16
C GLU A 46 -13.18 -6.99 -17.81
N ALA A 47 -12.30 -7.85 -17.30
CA ALA A 47 -12.13 -9.22 -17.80
C ALA A 47 -13.38 -10.10 -17.57
N GLN A 48 -14.13 -9.85 -16.49
CA GLN A 48 -15.40 -10.53 -16.21
C GLN A 48 -16.53 -10.03 -17.11
N GLU A 49 -16.59 -8.73 -17.40
CA GLU A 49 -17.61 -8.13 -18.27
C GLU A 49 -17.40 -8.46 -19.75
N ARG A 50 -16.18 -8.84 -20.16
CA ARG A 50 -15.84 -9.26 -21.52
C ARG A 50 -16.07 -10.77 -21.78
N ARG A 51 -16.59 -11.53 -20.83
CA ARG A 51 -16.96 -12.95 -20.97
C ARG A 51 -18.45 -13.13 -21.22
#